data_AF-A0AAV5VHX2-F1
#
_entry.id   AF-A0AAV5VHX2-F1
#
_cell.length_a   1.000
_cell.length_b   1.000
_cell.length_c   1.000
_cell.angle_alpha   90.00
_cell.angle_beta   90.00
_cell.angle_gamma   90.00
#
_symmetry.space_group_name_H-M   'P 1'
#
loop_
_entity.id
_entity.type
_entity.pdbx_description
1 polymer ?
#
loop_
_entity_poly.entity_id
_entity_poly.type
_entity_poly.pdbx_seq_one_letter_code
_entity_poly.pdbx_strand_id
1 'polypeptide(L)'
;KLQMSTRDTIARLNKVAAANDEKLRKNPFSETYTIQNFDTAAQDYGRPTAGSKTDARGRRASVHVCREVLYLCELIDQNAEGEDPNRWIKFGKLFTIYSYYSDKLVGMLIRARKYGLLHFEGEMLYQRQDDNKNITMLMSLADIRERMKASGDPKNAVVIEGPPPVLPPAIKAAKEAEEAAARERKMSGAAGFAAISASKGAPPRRDRRPLDPPVTTLPPPPSFCMAFTPKPADP
;
A
#
# COMPACT_ATOMS: atom_id res chain seq x y z
N LYS A 1 -35.03 -26.23 24.65
CA LYS A 1 -34.40 -26.42 23.32
C LYS A 1 -35.48 -26.20 22.27
N LEU A 2 -35.41 -25.11 21.50
CA LEU A 2 -36.39 -24.82 20.45
C LEU A 2 -36.25 -25.88 19.35
N GLN A 3 -37.23 -26.76 19.15
CA GLN A 3 -37.19 -27.72 18.04
C GLN A 3 -37.50 -26.98 16.74
N MET A 4 -36.58 -27.02 15.77
CA MET A 4 -36.82 -26.44 14.44
C MET A 4 -37.81 -27.31 13.67
N SER A 5 -38.79 -26.69 13.02
CA SER A 5 -39.78 -27.41 12.20
C SER A 5 -39.14 -27.94 10.93
N THR A 6 -39.66 -29.06 10.39
CA THR A 6 -39.25 -29.61 9.08
C THR A 6 -39.42 -28.60 7.95
N ARG A 7 -40.40 -27.69 8.07
CA ARG A 7 -40.57 -26.57 7.13
C ARG A 7 -39.41 -25.57 7.22
N ASP A 8 -38.90 -25.32 8.42
CA ASP A 8 -37.78 -24.39 8.63
C ASP A 8 -36.47 -24.96 8.07
N THR A 9 -36.27 -26.27 8.19
CA THR A 9 -35.08 -26.95 7.63
C THR A 9 -35.10 -26.94 6.10
N ILE A 10 -36.24 -27.25 5.47
CA ILE A 10 -36.41 -27.16 4.00
C ILE A 10 -36.17 -25.71 3.53
N ALA A 11 -36.76 -24.72 4.21
CA ALA A 11 -36.56 -23.32 3.86
C ALA A 11 -35.08 -22.90 3.95
N ARG A 12 -34.34 -23.40 4.95
CA ARG A 12 -32.91 -23.14 5.10
C ARG A 12 -32.08 -23.81 4.01
N LEU A 13 -32.41 -25.06 3.63
CA LEU A 13 -31.74 -25.77 2.56
C LEU A 13 -31.93 -25.06 1.21
N ASN A 14 -33.15 -24.62 0.91
CA ASN A 14 -33.44 -23.86 -0.31
C ASN A 14 -32.67 -22.53 -0.35
N LYS A 15 -32.56 -21.83 0.79
CA LYS A 15 -31.75 -20.60 0.90
C LYS A 15 -30.26 -20.88 0.65
N VAL A 16 -29.73 -21.98 1.17
CA VAL A 16 -28.32 -22.36 0.97
C VAL A 16 -28.07 -22.75 -0.48
N ALA A 17 -28.99 -23.50 -1.10
CA ALA A 17 -28.92 -23.86 -2.52
C ALA A 17 -28.88 -22.61 -3.41
N ALA A 18 -29.83 -21.69 -3.24
CA ALA A 18 -29.86 -20.43 -4.00
C ALA A 18 -28.58 -19.59 -3.82
N ALA A 19 -28.09 -19.44 -2.59
CA ALA A 19 -26.86 -18.71 -2.31
C ALA A 19 -25.60 -19.41 -2.87
N ASN A 20 -25.63 -20.74 -3.02
CA ASN A 20 -24.55 -21.48 -3.65
C ASN A 20 -24.58 -21.30 -5.17
N ASP A 21 -25.76 -21.42 -5.78
CA ASP A 21 -25.95 -21.22 -7.22
C ASP A 21 -25.47 -19.83 -7.67
N GLU A 22 -25.78 -18.78 -6.89
CA GLU A 22 -25.26 -17.43 -7.13
C GLU A 22 -23.73 -17.34 -7.07
N LYS A 23 -23.08 -18.08 -6.16
CA LYS A 23 -21.61 -18.10 -6.05
C LYS A 23 -20.98 -18.88 -7.19
N LEU A 24 -21.58 -20.01 -7.57
CA LEU A 24 -21.12 -20.81 -8.70
C LEU A 24 -21.19 -19.99 -9.98
N ARG A 25 -22.31 -19.30 -10.26
CA ARG A 25 -22.42 -18.39 -11.42
C ARG A 25 -21.31 -17.35 -11.54
N LYS A 26 -20.70 -16.94 -10.43
CA LYS A 26 -19.60 -15.97 -10.37
C LYS A 26 -18.21 -16.61 -10.38
N ASN A 27 -18.12 -17.92 -10.14
CA ASN A 27 -16.86 -18.66 -10.05
C ASN A 27 -16.42 -19.15 -11.44
N PRO A 28 -15.28 -18.70 -11.98
CA PRO A 28 -14.80 -19.09 -13.31
C PRO A 28 -14.47 -20.58 -13.45
N PHE A 29 -14.36 -21.33 -12.34
CA PHE A 29 -14.10 -22.76 -12.33
C PHE A 29 -15.37 -23.62 -12.20
N SER A 30 -16.56 -23.02 -12.30
CA SER A 30 -17.81 -23.75 -12.26
C SER A 30 -18.43 -23.92 -13.65
N GLU A 31 -19.20 -24.98 -13.83
CA GLU A 31 -19.90 -25.26 -15.10
C GLU A 31 -21.00 -24.22 -15.41
N THR A 32 -21.61 -23.62 -14.37
CA THR A 32 -22.68 -22.62 -14.52
C THR A 32 -22.15 -21.18 -14.54
N TYR A 33 -20.84 -21.00 -14.78
CA TYR A 33 -20.22 -19.68 -14.78
C TYR A 33 -20.77 -18.78 -15.88
N THR A 34 -21.04 -17.53 -15.51
CA THR A 34 -21.42 -16.46 -16.44
C THR A 34 -20.47 -15.28 -16.28
N ILE A 35 -20.02 -14.72 -17.40
CA ILE A 35 -19.16 -13.52 -17.40
C ILE A 35 -19.92 -12.36 -16.77
N GLN A 36 -19.38 -11.79 -15.70
CA GLN A 36 -19.96 -10.63 -15.05
C GLN A 36 -19.52 -9.34 -15.76
N ASN A 37 -20.50 -8.55 -16.18
CA ASN A 37 -20.27 -7.21 -16.69
C ASN A 37 -20.30 -6.24 -15.52
N PHE A 38 -19.19 -5.53 -15.31
CA PHE A 38 -19.09 -4.51 -14.28
C PHE A 38 -19.04 -3.12 -14.91
N ASP A 39 -19.82 -2.19 -14.38
CA ASP A 39 -19.73 -0.78 -14.75
C ASP A 39 -18.55 -0.13 -14.01
N THR A 40 -17.61 0.43 -14.77
CA THR A 40 -16.42 1.09 -14.21
C THR A 40 -16.77 2.46 -13.60
N ALA A 41 -17.88 3.07 -13.99
CA ALA A 41 -18.34 4.35 -13.45
C ALA A 41 -19.11 4.20 -12.11
N ALA A 42 -19.50 2.98 -11.73
CA ALA A 42 -20.27 2.73 -10.53
C ALA A 42 -19.44 3.02 -9.25
N GLN A 43 -20.09 3.58 -8.23
CA GLN A 43 -19.41 3.99 -6.98
C GLN A 43 -18.84 2.81 -6.18
N ASP A 44 -19.45 1.64 -6.33
CA ASP A 44 -19.11 0.36 -5.72
C ASP A 44 -18.12 -0.46 -6.56
N TYR A 45 -17.75 0.02 -7.76
CA TYR A 45 -16.76 -0.64 -8.58
C TYR A 45 -15.39 -0.71 -7.87
N GLY A 46 -14.81 -1.91 -7.85
CA GLY A 46 -13.56 -2.19 -7.14
C GLY A 46 -13.66 -2.11 -5.61
N ARG A 47 -14.87 -2.04 -5.04
CA ARG A 47 -15.10 -2.10 -3.59
C ARG A 47 -15.60 -3.48 -3.17
N PRO A 48 -15.23 -3.96 -1.97
CA PRO A 48 -15.83 -5.15 -1.41
C PRO A 48 -17.34 -4.95 -1.18
N THR A 49 -18.12 -6.03 -1.25
CA THR A 49 -19.54 -5.98 -0.90
C THR A 49 -19.71 -5.45 0.53
N ALA A 50 -20.60 -4.47 0.70
CA ALA A 50 -20.88 -3.85 1.99
C ALA A 50 -21.27 -4.90 3.04
N GLY A 51 -20.67 -4.83 4.24
CA GLY A 51 -20.93 -5.80 5.31
C GLY A 51 -20.24 -7.17 5.14
N SER A 52 -19.48 -7.38 4.06
CA SER A 52 -18.65 -8.59 3.90
C SER A 52 -17.50 -8.63 4.92
N LYS A 53 -16.91 -9.83 5.12
CA LYS A 53 -15.69 -9.98 5.92
C LYS A 53 -14.53 -9.15 5.35
N THR A 54 -14.48 -8.96 4.02
CA THR A 54 -13.45 -8.16 3.36
C THR A 54 -13.63 -6.67 3.67
N ASP A 55 -14.86 -6.17 3.62
CA ASP A 55 -15.19 -4.80 4.03
C ASP A 55 -14.84 -4.54 5.50
N ALA A 56 -15.23 -5.45 6.40
CA ALA A 56 -14.88 -5.35 7.82
C ALA A 56 -13.36 -5.35 8.08
N ARG A 57 -12.59 -6.13 7.31
CA ARG A 57 -11.11 -6.09 7.35
C ARG A 57 -10.58 -4.75 6.85
N GLY A 58 -11.14 -4.21 5.77
CA GLY A 58 -10.79 -2.88 5.25
C GLY A 58 -10.97 -1.79 6.30
N ARG A 59 -12.12 -1.75 6.96
CA ARG A 59 -12.41 -0.81 8.07
C ARG A 59 -11.47 -0.97 9.26
N ARG A 60 -11.14 -2.21 9.65
CA ARG A 60 -10.17 -2.44 10.73
C ARG A 60 -8.77 -1.96 10.34
N ALA A 61 -8.37 -2.21 9.09
CA ALA A 61 -7.10 -1.72 8.58
C ALA A 61 -7.07 -0.19 8.55
N SER A 62 -8.14 0.49 8.14
CA SER A 62 -8.18 1.96 8.15
C SER A 62 -8.01 2.53 9.55
N VAL A 63 -8.69 1.97 10.55
CA VAL A 63 -8.54 2.37 11.96
C VAL A 63 -7.11 2.14 12.45
N HIS A 64 -6.54 0.98 12.15
CA HIS A 64 -5.16 0.67 12.53
C HIS A 64 -4.17 1.67 11.94
N VAL A 65 -4.35 1.99 10.65
CA VAL A 65 -3.54 2.99 9.96
C VAL A 65 -3.68 4.39 10.56
N CYS A 66 -4.88 4.81 10.96
CA CYS A 66 -5.07 6.09 11.66
C CYS A 66 -4.26 6.13 12.95
N ARG A 67 -4.27 5.04 13.73
CA ARG A 67 -3.52 4.95 15.00
C ARG A 67 -2.01 5.05 14.79
N GLU A 68 -1.48 4.37 13.77
CA GLU A 68 -0.05 4.44 13.42
C GLU A 68 0.37 5.87 13.03
N VAL A 69 -0.46 6.57 12.25
CA VAL A 69 -0.19 7.97 11.89
C VAL A 69 -0.25 8.88 13.12
N LEU A 70 -1.19 8.65 14.04
CA LEU A 70 -1.28 9.40 15.30
C LEU A 70 -0.02 9.19 16.14
N TYR A 71 0.38 7.94 16.32
CA TYR A 71 1.57 7.55 17.07
C TYR A 71 2.85 8.17 16.49
N LEU A 72 2.97 8.19 15.16
CA LEU A 72 4.08 8.86 14.48
C LEU A 72 4.14 10.35 14.83
N CYS A 73 3.01 11.05 14.78
CA CYS A 73 2.94 12.46 15.15
C CYS A 73 3.29 12.70 16.62
N GLU A 74 2.85 11.83 17.54
CA GLU A 74 3.22 11.89 18.96
C GLU A 74 4.72 11.68 19.18
N LEU A 75 5.31 10.70 18.50
CA LEU A 75 6.74 10.42 18.61
C LEU A 75 7.59 11.59 18.10
N ILE A 76 7.16 12.20 16.98
CA ILE A 76 7.81 13.40 16.46
C ILE A 76 7.67 14.53 17.47
N ASP A 77 6.46 14.82 17.97
CA ASP A 77 6.21 15.91 18.92
C ASP A 77 7.10 15.84 20.17
N GLN A 78 7.33 14.63 20.70
CA GLN A 78 8.18 14.39 21.87
C GLN A 78 9.69 14.60 21.62
N ASN A 79 10.15 14.39 20.38
CA ASN A 79 11.59 14.37 20.03
C ASN A 79 12.01 15.50 19.10
N ALA A 80 11.05 16.28 18.61
CA ALA A 80 11.24 17.38 17.69
C ALA A 80 11.79 18.61 18.40
N GLU A 81 12.44 19.44 17.60
CA GLU A 81 12.98 20.73 17.99
C GLU A 81 12.14 21.82 17.29
N GLY A 82 11.96 22.96 17.96
CA GLY A 82 11.17 24.09 17.46
C GLY A 82 9.93 24.41 18.30
N GLU A 83 9.17 25.40 17.84
CA GLU A 83 7.97 25.91 18.49
C GLU A 83 6.71 25.42 17.77
N ASP A 84 5.63 25.24 18.53
CA ASP A 84 4.31 24.94 17.96
C ASP A 84 3.85 26.11 17.08
N PRO A 85 3.29 25.88 15.89
CA PRO A 85 2.80 24.62 15.32
C PRO A 85 3.76 23.91 14.34
N ASN A 86 4.97 24.43 14.13
CA ASN A 86 5.91 23.98 13.09
C ASN A 86 7.14 23.29 13.68
N ARG A 87 6.91 22.23 14.45
CA ARG A 87 7.99 21.40 14.99
C ARG A 87 8.69 20.63 13.88
N TRP A 88 9.99 20.40 14.03
CA TRP A 88 10.78 19.66 13.05
C TRP A 88 11.75 18.68 13.71
N ILE A 89 12.05 17.59 13.00
CA ILE A 89 13.01 16.58 13.45
C ILE A 89 13.85 16.09 12.27
N LYS A 90 15.13 15.79 12.52
CA LYS A 90 16.00 15.16 11.51
C LYS A 90 15.59 13.71 11.28
N PHE A 91 15.60 13.27 10.01
CA PHE A 91 15.23 11.91 9.64
C PHE A 91 16.06 10.84 10.33
N GLY A 92 17.39 11.02 10.43
CA GLY A 92 18.26 10.02 11.05
C GLY A 92 17.90 9.77 12.52
N LYS A 93 17.67 10.85 13.29
CA LYS A 93 17.23 10.77 14.71
C LYS A 93 15.88 10.07 14.82
N LEU A 94 14.91 10.47 13.99
CA LEU A 94 13.58 9.84 13.97
C LEU A 94 13.66 8.35 13.61
N PHE A 95 14.48 8.00 12.63
CA PHE A 95 14.67 6.62 12.17
C PHE A 95 15.26 5.74 13.27
N THR A 96 16.28 6.21 13.99
CA THR A 96 16.88 5.45 15.10
C THR A 96 15.89 5.21 16.24
N ILE A 97 15.04 6.19 16.56
CA ILE A 97 14.05 6.04 17.64
C ILE A 97 12.90 5.14 17.18
N TYR A 98 12.39 5.34 15.96
CA TYR A 98 11.25 4.59 15.44
C TYR A 98 11.61 3.12 15.17
N SER A 99 12.84 2.82 14.74
CA SER A 99 13.29 1.46 14.41
C SER A 99 13.26 0.50 15.60
N TYR A 100 13.30 1.01 16.84
CA TYR A 100 13.08 0.23 18.04
C TYR A 100 11.66 -0.35 18.12
N TYR A 101 10.67 0.38 17.59
CA TYR A 101 9.26 0.01 17.64
C TYR A 101 8.78 -0.66 16.34
N SER A 102 9.19 -0.14 15.18
CA SER A 102 8.77 -0.67 13.87
C SER A 102 9.70 -0.27 12.71
N ASP A 103 9.75 -1.11 11.70
CA ASP A 103 10.43 -0.94 10.41
C ASP A 103 9.65 -0.09 9.38
N LYS A 104 8.46 0.43 9.73
CA LYS A 104 7.51 1.03 8.77
C LYS A 104 7.59 2.56 8.64
N LEU A 105 8.62 3.20 9.18
CA LEU A 105 8.69 4.67 9.30
C LEU A 105 8.45 5.38 7.96
N VAL A 106 9.20 5.02 6.90
CA VAL A 106 9.11 5.71 5.60
C VAL A 106 7.71 5.60 4.99
N GLY A 107 7.09 4.42 5.11
CA GLY A 107 5.71 4.21 4.67
C GLY A 107 4.70 5.06 5.45
N MET A 108 4.91 5.24 6.77
CA MET A 108 4.04 6.08 7.59
C MET A 108 4.25 7.57 7.31
N LEU A 109 5.48 8.02 7.04
CA LEU A 109 5.77 9.39 6.62
C LEU A 109 5.08 9.76 5.31
N ILE A 110 5.18 8.90 4.29
CA ILE A 110 4.48 9.11 3.00
C ILE A 110 2.98 9.18 3.21
N ARG A 111 2.44 8.33 4.09
CA ARG A 111 1.01 8.31 4.39
C ARG A 111 0.56 9.58 5.12
N ALA A 112 1.28 10.02 6.15
CA ALA A 112 1.01 11.27 6.85
C ALA A 112 1.12 12.49 5.91
N ARG A 113 2.07 12.45 4.97
CA ARG A 113 2.22 13.44 3.91
C ARG A 113 1.05 13.47 2.93
N LYS A 114 0.47 12.32 2.55
CA LYS A 114 -0.76 12.24 1.73
C LYS A 114 -1.91 13.03 2.35
N TYR A 115 -2.01 13.02 3.68
CA TYR A 115 -3.04 13.77 4.42
C TYR A 115 -2.61 15.20 4.78
N GLY A 116 -1.39 15.63 4.42
CA GLY A 116 -0.92 16.99 4.68
C GLY A 116 -0.56 17.27 6.14
N LEU A 117 -0.29 16.24 6.95
CA LEU A 117 0.13 16.37 8.35
C LEU A 117 1.62 16.67 8.48
N LEU A 118 2.42 16.09 7.58
CA LEU A 118 3.87 16.20 7.56
C LEU A 118 4.36 16.67 6.20
N HIS A 119 5.50 17.35 6.20
CA HIS A 119 6.24 17.69 4.99
C HIS A 119 7.73 17.37 5.16
N PHE A 120 8.32 16.82 4.10
CA PHE A 120 9.74 16.52 3.99
C PHE A 120 10.16 16.62 2.53
N GLU A 121 11.44 16.87 2.30
CA GLU A 121 12.02 17.04 0.97
C GLU A 121 12.29 15.69 0.29
N GLY A 122 11.88 15.56 -0.98
CA GLY A 122 12.09 14.37 -1.81
C GLY A 122 10.94 13.36 -1.76
N GLU A 123 10.97 12.37 -2.65
CA GLU A 123 9.92 11.33 -2.74
C GLU A 123 10.14 10.18 -1.75
N MET A 124 11.40 9.82 -1.51
CA MET A 124 11.82 8.74 -0.62
C MET A 124 12.97 9.22 0.28
N LEU A 125 13.11 8.58 1.43
CA LEU A 125 14.18 8.82 2.40
C LEU A 125 14.97 7.52 2.62
N TYR A 126 16.28 7.57 2.43
CA TYR A 126 17.18 6.45 2.60
C TYR A 126 18.09 6.63 3.81
N GLN A 127 18.28 5.55 4.58
CA GLN A 127 19.19 5.52 5.73
C GLN A 127 20.62 5.89 5.31
N ARG A 128 21.36 6.63 6.15
CA ARG A 128 22.75 7.07 5.94
C ARG A 128 22.96 8.09 4.82
N GLN A 129 22.01 8.24 3.91
CA GLN A 129 22.04 9.23 2.84
C GLN A 129 21.23 10.48 3.22
N ASP A 130 20.02 10.27 3.76
CA ASP A 130 19.04 11.33 3.99
C ASP A 130 18.90 11.71 5.47
N ASP A 131 19.85 11.28 6.32
CA ASP A 131 19.75 11.44 7.78
C ASP A 131 19.60 12.90 8.24
N ASN A 132 20.12 13.85 7.44
CA ASN A 132 20.06 15.28 7.71
C ASN A 132 18.80 15.98 7.18
N LYS A 133 17.91 15.27 6.48
CA LYS A 133 16.66 15.86 5.98
C LYS A 133 15.70 16.15 7.12
N ASN A 134 15.09 17.34 7.07
CA ASN A 134 14.13 17.78 8.07
C ASN A 134 12.72 17.27 7.74
N ILE A 135 12.08 16.66 8.73
CA ILE A 135 10.68 16.29 8.71
C ILE A 135 9.95 17.33 9.55
N THR A 136 9.06 18.08 8.91
CA THR A 136 8.31 19.19 9.51
C THR A 136 6.87 18.77 9.75
N MET A 137 6.38 19.03 10.96
CA MET A 137 4.95 18.95 11.28
C MET A 137 4.24 20.22 10.82
N LEU A 138 3.07 20.04 10.20
CA LEU A 138 2.26 21.15 9.66
C LEU A 138 1.08 21.50 10.56
N MET A 139 0.83 20.70 11.60
CA MET A 139 -0.28 20.85 12.54
C MET A 139 0.20 20.55 13.95
N SER A 140 -0.41 21.21 14.93
CA SER A 140 -0.17 20.92 16.34
C SER A 140 -0.71 19.53 16.71
N LEU A 141 -0.11 18.87 17.70
CA LEU A 141 -0.58 17.55 18.14
C LEU A 141 -2.03 17.59 18.65
N ALA A 142 -2.42 18.68 19.31
CA ALA A 142 -3.79 18.89 19.80
C ALA A 142 -4.80 18.91 18.65
N ASP A 143 -4.53 19.67 17.58
CA ASP A 143 -5.36 19.72 16.39
C ASP A 143 -5.48 18.34 15.70
N ILE A 144 -4.36 17.60 15.62
CA ILE A 144 -4.35 16.29 14.97
C ILE A 144 -5.26 15.31 15.72
N ARG A 145 -5.21 15.30 17.06
CA ARG A 145 -6.05 14.41 17.88
C ARG A 145 -7.55 14.71 17.74
N GLU A 146 -7.92 15.97 17.59
CA GLU A 146 -9.33 16.36 17.44
C GLU A 146 -9.86 16.12 16.02
N ARG A 147 -9.05 16.43 15.01
CA ARG A 147 -9.48 16.46 13.60
C ARG A 147 -9.34 15.12 12.89
N MET A 148 -8.46 14.23 13.36
CA MET A 148 -8.17 12.98 12.66
C MET A 148 -9.18 11.89 13.00
N LYS A 149 -9.94 11.45 11.99
CA LYS A 149 -10.91 10.35 12.11
C LYS A 149 -10.67 9.27 11.07
N ALA A 150 -11.03 8.03 11.41
CA ALA A 150 -11.02 6.94 10.45
C ALA A 150 -12.28 7.00 9.57
N SER A 151 -12.13 7.18 8.26
CA SER A 151 -13.26 7.23 7.31
C SER A 151 -14.04 5.91 7.26
N GLY A 152 -13.33 4.81 7.45
CA GLY A 152 -13.84 3.46 7.15
C GLY A 152 -13.82 3.13 5.66
N ASP A 153 -13.48 4.08 4.78
CA ASP A 153 -13.27 3.83 3.35
C ASP A 153 -11.90 3.18 3.09
N PRO A 154 -11.84 2.18 2.19
CA PRO A 154 -10.57 1.53 1.83
C PRO A 154 -9.63 2.44 1.04
N LYS A 155 -10.17 3.40 0.28
CA LYS A 155 -9.36 4.33 -0.55
C LYS A 155 -8.75 5.47 0.27
N ASN A 156 -9.54 6.03 1.20
CA ASN A 156 -9.15 7.12 2.08
C ASN A 156 -9.32 6.66 3.53
N ALA A 157 -8.26 6.08 4.09
CA ALA A 157 -8.33 5.50 5.43
C ALA A 157 -8.52 6.56 6.53
N VAL A 158 -7.94 7.75 6.34
CA VAL A 158 -7.95 8.88 7.28
C VAL A 158 -8.69 10.06 6.63
N VAL A 159 -9.55 10.74 7.40
CA VAL A 159 -10.12 12.04 7.08
C VAL A 159 -9.65 13.03 8.12
N ILE A 160 -9.24 14.21 7.66
CA ILE A 160 -8.95 15.36 8.53
C ILE A 160 -10.09 16.34 8.33
N GLU A 161 -10.89 16.53 9.37
CA GLU A 161 -11.98 17.50 9.36
C GLU A 161 -11.45 18.89 9.75
N GLY A 162 -11.83 19.94 9.02
CA GLY A 162 -11.54 21.32 9.40
C GLY A 162 -10.71 22.12 8.38
N PRO A 163 -10.42 23.41 8.68
CA PRO A 163 -9.69 24.29 7.77
C PRO A 163 -8.26 23.78 7.53
N PRO A 164 -7.73 23.98 6.31
CA PRO A 164 -6.42 23.46 5.92
C PRO A 164 -5.31 24.00 6.82
N PRO A 165 -4.25 23.21 7.04
CA PRO A 165 -3.14 23.62 7.90
C PRO A 165 -2.49 24.91 7.40
N VAL A 166 -2.19 25.82 8.33
CA VAL A 166 -1.47 27.08 8.03
C VAL A 166 -0.01 26.73 7.79
N LEU A 167 0.34 26.51 6.52
CA LEU A 167 1.70 26.22 6.12
C LEU A 167 2.59 27.48 6.28
N PRO A 168 3.78 27.39 6.89
CA PRO A 168 4.75 28.49 6.84
C PRO A 168 5.19 28.78 5.39
N PRO A 169 5.57 30.03 5.08
CA PRO A 169 5.79 30.48 3.70
C PRO A 169 6.89 29.68 2.96
N ALA A 170 7.93 29.25 3.67
CA ALA A 170 8.98 28.41 3.10
C ALA A 170 8.45 27.04 2.62
N ILE A 171 7.54 26.42 3.39
CA ILE A 171 6.94 25.13 3.04
C ILE A 171 5.91 25.29 1.94
N LYS A 172 5.16 26.40 1.90
CA LYS A 172 4.26 26.73 0.79
C LYS A 172 5.03 26.80 -0.52
N ALA A 173 6.11 27.58 -0.54
CA ALA A 173 6.98 27.70 -1.71
C ALA A 173 7.60 26.36 -2.12
N ALA A 174 8.04 25.55 -1.15
CA ALA A 174 8.59 24.21 -1.43
C ALA A 174 7.55 23.25 -2.01
N LYS A 175 6.31 23.24 -1.49
CA LYS A 175 5.21 22.45 -2.04
C LYS A 175 4.82 22.91 -3.45
N GLU A 176 4.74 24.21 -3.69
CA GLU A 176 4.41 24.78 -4.99
C GLU A 176 5.50 24.45 -6.03
N ALA A 177 6.78 24.56 -5.65
CA ALA A 177 7.91 24.17 -6.49
C ALA A 177 7.91 22.66 -6.79
N GLU A 178 7.63 21.82 -5.80
CA GLU A 178 7.51 20.38 -5.99
C GLU A 178 6.32 20.02 -6.88
N GLU A 179 5.17 20.65 -6.69
CA GLU A 179 3.99 20.42 -7.51
C GLU A 179 4.22 20.89 -8.96
N ALA A 180 4.93 22.01 -9.15
CA ALA A 180 5.37 22.47 -10.47
C ALA A 180 6.31 21.46 -11.13
N ALA A 181 7.34 20.99 -10.42
CA ALA A 181 8.26 19.97 -10.92
C ALA A 181 7.55 18.63 -11.23
N ALA A 182 6.55 18.24 -10.41
CA ALA A 182 5.75 17.06 -10.66
C ALA A 182 4.83 17.22 -11.88
N ARG A 183 4.27 18.41 -12.11
CA ARG A 183 3.52 18.75 -13.32
C ARG A 183 4.41 18.69 -14.55
N GLU A 184 5.62 19.24 -14.49
CA GLU A 184 6.61 19.14 -15.57
C GLU A 184 6.99 17.68 -15.88
N ARG A 185 7.24 16.85 -14.86
CA ARG A 185 7.50 15.41 -15.06
C ARG A 185 6.32 14.66 -15.68
N LYS A 186 5.09 15.00 -15.31
CA LYS A 186 3.89 14.40 -15.92
C LYS A 186 3.73 14.84 -17.38
N MET A 187 4.05 16.09 -17.70
CA MET A 187 4.01 16.59 -19.08
C MET A 187 5.08 15.91 -19.96
N SER A 188 6.31 15.72 -19.45
CA SER A 188 7.36 15.02 -20.19
C SER A 188 7.13 13.51 -20.29
N GLY A 189 6.60 12.86 -19.24
CA GLY A 189 6.21 11.45 -19.26
C GLY A 189 5.03 11.16 -20.19
N ALA A 190 4.03 12.05 -20.23
CA ALA A 190 2.92 11.98 -21.18
C ALA A 190 3.40 12.20 -22.62
N ALA A 191 4.33 13.13 -22.86
CA ALA A 191 4.96 13.32 -24.17
C ALA A 191 5.77 12.10 -24.61
N GLY A 192 6.50 11.45 -23.69
CA GLY A 192 7.23 10.20 -23.96
C GLY A 192 6.31 9.04 -24.31
N PHE A 193 5.21 8.86 -23.56
CA PHE A 193 4.21 7.83 -23.87
C PHE A 193 3.46 8.12 -25.18
N ALA A 194 3.16 9.40 -25.46
CA ALA A 194 2.58 9.84 -26.73
C ALA A 194 3.54 9.57 -27.91
N ALA A 195 4.83 9.85 -27.78
CA ALA A 195 5.84 9.57 -28.80
C ALA A 195 5.99 8.06 -29.08
N ILE A 196 5.98 7.22 -28.04
CA ILE A 196 5.99 5.75 -28.18
C ILE A 196 4.70 5.25 -28.86
N SER A 197 3.55 5.88 -28.57
CA SER A 197 2.28 5.53 -29.21
C SER A 197 2.17 6.01 -30.66
N ALA A 198 2.88 7.10 -31.01
CA ALA A 198 2.96 7.66 -32.35
C ALA A 198 3.93 6.90 -33.26
N SER A 199 4.94 6.20 -32.71
CA SER A 199 5.82 5.28 -33.45
C SER A 199 5.14 3.96 -33.82
N LYS A 200 3.83 3.96 -34.09
CA LYS A 200 3.04 2.79 -34.51
C LYS A 200 3.38 2.37 -35.94
N GLY A 201 4.62 1.97 -36.15
CA GLY A 201 5.06 1.08 -37.22
C GLY A 201 5.70 -0.12 -36.55
N ALA A 202 5.09 -1.31 -36.69
CA ALA A 202 5.69 -2.54 -36.18
C ALA A 202 7.12 -2.67 -36.76
N PRO A 203 8.18 -2.85 -35.94
CA PRO A 203 9.48 -3.17 -36.50
C PRO A 203 9.35 -4.47 -37.31
N PRO A 204 9.96 -4.58 -38.51
CA PRO A 204 9.89 -5.80 -39.28
C PRO A 204 10.39 -6.95 -38.43
N ARG A 205 9.62 -8.05 -38.37
CA ARG A 205 10.05 -9.29 -37.75
C ARG A 205 11.40 -9.65 -38.36
N ARG A 206 12.49 -9.46 -37.62
CA ARG A 206 13.76 -10.08 -37.98
C ARG A 206 13.49 -11.57 -38.07
N ASP A 207 13.80 -12.15 -39.23
CA ASP A 207 13.70 -13.57 -39.45
C ASP A 207 14.33 -14.30 -38.27
N ARG A 208 13.62 -15.30 -37.75
CA ARG A 208 14.15 -16.18 -36.72
C ARG A 208 15.48 -16.71 -37.24
N ARG A 209 16.56 -16.43 -36.50
CA ARG A 209 17.82 -17.17 -36.69
C ARG A 209 17.50 -18.66 -36.73
N PRO A 210 18.10 -19.45 -37.65
CA PRO A 210 17.99 -20.90 -37.62
C PRO A 210 18.34 -21.40 -36.22
N LEU A 211 17.60 -22.41 -35.76
CA LEU A 211 17.84 -23.08 -34.49
C LEU A 211 19.29 -23.56 -34.43
N ASP A 212 20.01 -23.19 -33.37
CA ASP A 212 21.32 -23.76 -33.08
C ASP A 212 21.19 -25.30 -32.95
N PRO A 213 22.19 -26.08 -33.41
CA PRO A 213 22.19 -27.54 -33.27
C PRO A 213 22.15 -27.96 -31.79
N PRO A 214 21.63 -29.16 -31.47
CA PRO A 214 21.43 -29.59 -30.10
C PRO A 214 22.75 -29.60 -29.32
N VAL A 215 22.77 -28.86 -28.21
CA VAL A 215 23.83 -28.89 -27.21
C VAL A 215 23.95 -30.32 -26.68
N THR A 216 25.10 -30.93 -26.95
CA THR A 216 25.52 -32.20 -26.33
C THR A 216 25.47 -32.04 -24.82
N THR A 217 24.63 -32.84 -24.17
CA THR A 217 24.53 -32.91 -22.71
C THR A 217 25.88 -33.33 -22.12
N LEU A 218 26.53 -32.44 -21.36
CA LEU A 218 27.65 -32.79 -20.48
C LEU A 218 27.16 -33.77 -19.41
N PRO A 219 27.93 -34.82 -19.06
CA PRO A 219 27.55 -35.74 -17.99
C PRO A 219 27.54 -35.03 -16.63
N PRO A 220 26.66 -35.45 -15.70
CA PRO A 220 26.61 -34.89 -14.35
C PRO A 220 27.92 -35.17 -13.59
N PRO A 221 28.38 -34.24 -12.74
CA PRO A 221 29.54 -34.46 -11.89
C PRO A 221 29.27 -35.60 -10.88
N PRO A 222 30.30 -36.35 -10.47
CA PRO A 222 30.14 -37.46 -9.54
C PRO A 222 29.63 -36.96 -8.17
N SER A 223 28.62 -37.65 -7.65
CA SER A 223 28.05 -37.47 -6.32
C SER A 223 29.13 -37.60 -5.24
N PHE A 224 29.51 -36.48 -4.63
CA PHE A 224 30.32 -36.47 -3.42
C PHE A 224 29.40 -36.75 -2.23
N CYS A 225 29.17 -38.04 -1.94
CA CYS A 225 28.55 -38.45 -0.70
C CYS A 225 29.48 -38.10 0.47
N MET A 226 29.21 -37.00 1.16
CA MET A 226 29.75 -36.73 2.49
C MET A 226 29.18 -37.77 3.46
N ALA A 227 29.95 -38.82 3.74
CA ALA A 227 29.71 -39.71 4.86
C ALA A 227 29.94 -38.91 6.15
N PHE A 228 28.85 -38.56 6.85
CA PHE A 228 28.91 -38.13 8.24
C PHE A 228 29.33 -39.33 9.09
N THR A 229 30.60 -39.36 9.49
CA THR A 229 31.07 -40.30 10.52
C THR A 229 30.65 -39.76 11.90
N PRO A 230 29.98 -40.55 12.74
CA PRO A 230 29.72 -40.16 14.13
C PRO A 230 31.02 -40.22 14.94
N LYS A 231 31.24 -39.16 15.71
CA LYS A 231 32.34 -38.98 16.67
C LYS A 231 32.34 -40.10 17.73
N PRO A 232 33.47 -40.79 18.00
CA PRO A 232 33.54 -41.72 19.13
C PRO A 232 33.52 -40.94 20.44
N ALA A 233 32.79 -41.48 21.42
CA ALA A 233 32.86 -41.09 22.81
C ALA A 233 34.07 -41.78 23.45
N ASP A 234 34.96 -41.00 24.03
CA ASP A 234 36.07 -41.51 24.83
C ASP A 234 35.63 -41.71 26.29
N PRO A 235 36.21 -42.70 27.00
CA PRO A 235 35.88 -43.06 28.39
C PRO A 235 36.39 -42.07 29.45
#